data_AF-A0A356MNJ8-F1
#
_entry.id   AF-A0A356MNJ8-F1
#
_cell.length_a   1.000
_cell.length_b   1.000
_cell.length_c   1.000
_cell.angle_alpha   90.00
_cell.angle_beta   90.00
_cell.angle_gamma   90.00
#
_symmetry.space_group_name_H-M   'P 1'
#
loop_
_entity.id
_entity.type
_entity.pdbx_description
1 polymer ?
#
loop_
_entity_poly.entity_id
_entity_poly.type
_entity_poly.pdbx_seq_one_letter_code
_entity_poly.pdbx_strand_id
1 'polypeptide(L)'
;MKNFYALMLALLVNAFGISQVSVTFQVDMNNESVSADGIHIAGSFQGWDPTLTMMSDDDMDGVYELTIDLPADSTYEFKFINGMTWDFVEDVPPTCQVEIAGNDNRFLTLGDDETEATYHVCYGSCAACGMTTIRLRIDMSVESAISPNGVHVAGNFQGWDPGASPMSDPDGDSVWESWVSFYPDSLVDTSGEIEPPIFKFINGNSWSNPNEALAGELCADDFGNRVLELTSENMVLVGDESTLAAPCFNSCGTCVSPTQVTFRVDMTTQEIVSANGVHIAGSFQGWSPAANPMTDDDGDGIWEATIGIVPGDIQFKFINGNDWSGNGDGNVDNELIIGDCAAAGSDNRALTVGSEEIVYEVCYNSCDVGCVENPNPADVTFRVDMSAEDVSASGVWIIGNFTSPNWQSGALQMTDVNMDGVFEITSNISGSATILYKFTNGDPTTGDNGVDFLEETGILLDSEGNELTNFEADGCGLPNGFGAYNRFHERSGESEILDAVCFNKCTTCVVSVDDVEVDSFNAYPNPFDEILTLDIAPDIFGTILVITDLSGRVVLEENIVAGVERIVLNTGHLRAGGYMAHLFGGESSRAIMILKH
;
A
#
# COMPACT_ATOMS: atom_id res chain seq x y z
N MET A 1 -85.78 -36.15 -1.39
CA MET A 1 -84.72 -35.17 -1.71
C MET A 1 -83.44 -35.74 -1.13
N LYS A 2 -82.70 -36.57 -1.88
CA LYS A 2 -81.64 -36.24 -2.86
C LYS A 2 -80.42 -35.58 -2.21
N ASN A 3 -79.28 -36.27 -2.35
CA ASN A 3 -77.85 -35.84 -2.40
C ASN A 3 -77.01 -36.72 -1.43
N PHE A 4 -76.57 -37.93 -1.79
CA PHE A 4 -75.38 -38.25 -2.63
C PHE A 4 -74.20 -37.29 -2.36
N TYR A 5 -73.13 -37.78 -1.72
CA TYR A 5 -71.83 -38.05 -2.37
C TYR A 5 -70.92 -38.84 -1.42
N ALA A 6 -70.33 -39.90 -1.97
CA ALA A 6 -69.32 -40.75 -1.36
C ALA A 6 -67.95 -40.08 -1.45
N LEU A 7 -67.17 -40.11 -0.36
CA LEU A 7 -65.77 -39.69 -0.35
C LEU A 7 -64.90 -40.93 -0.63
N MET A 8 -64.43 -41.05 -1.87
CA MET A 8 -63.47 -42.05 -2.30
C MET A 8 -62.07 -41.47 -2.06
N LEU A 9 -61.33 -41.99 -1.08
CA LEU A 9 -59.94 -41.64 -0.80
C LEU A 9 -59.05 -42.36 -1.83
N ALA A 10 -58.67 -41.67 -2.90
CA ALA A 10 -57.65 -42.14 -3.83
C ALA A 10 -56.26 -41.76 -3.28
N LEU A 11 -55.53 -42.76 -2.80
CA LEU A 11 -54.08 -42.69 -2.60
C LEU A 11 -53.41 -42.64 -3.98
N LEU A 12 -53.12 -41.43 -4.46
CA LEU A 12 -52.14 -41.19 -5.52
C LEU A 12 -50.76 -41.25 -4.86
N VAL A 13 -50.09 -42.38 -4.97
CA VAL A 13 -48.64 -42.46 -4.77
C VAL A 13 -48.02 -41.79 -6.00
N ASN A 14 -47.57 -40.55 -5.86
CA ASN A 14 -46.66 -39.95 -6.83
C ASN A 14 -45.34 -40.70 -6.71
N ALA A 15 -45.10 -41.66 -7.61
CA ALA A 15 -43.77 -42.17 -7.86
C ALA A 15 -43.00 -41.03 -8.56
N PHE A 16 -42.20 -40.29 -7.79
CA PHE A 16 -41.18 -39.43 -8.37
C PHE A 16 -40.16 -40.35 -9.03
N GLY A 17 -40.17 -40.41 -10.35
CA GLY A 17 -39.06 -40.99 -11.11
C GLY A 17 -37.90 -40.01 -11.01
N ILE A 18 -36.80 -40.43 -10.41
CA ILE A 18 -35.56 -39.67 -10.41
C ILE A 18 -34.96 -39.81 -11.82
N SER A 19 -34.59 -38.69 -12.46
CA SER A 19 -33.90 -38.72 -13.76
C SER A 19 -32.59 -39.48 -13.60
N GLN A 20 -32.27 -40.37 -14.54
CA GLN A 20 -31.03 -41.15 -14.54
C GLN A 20 -30.21 -40.81 -15.78
N VAL A 21 -28.90 -40.72 -15.58
CA VAL A 21 -27.87 -40.49 -16.59
C VAL A 21 -27.15 -41.80 -16.82
N SER A 22 -26.97 -42.19 -18.08
CA SER A 22 -26.17 -43.38 -18.41
C SER A 22 -24.69 -43.00 -18.40
N VAL A 23 -23.95 -43.45 -17.40
CA VAL A 23 -22.55 -43.06 -17.18
C VAL A 23 -21.62 -44.20 -17.56
N THR A 24 -20.72 -43.95 -18.51
CA THR A 24 -19.68 -44.91 -18.91
C THR A 24 -18.34 -44.52 -18.30
N PHE A 25 -17.83 -45.35 -17.40
CA PHE A 25 -16.49 -45.24 -16.83
C PHE A 25 -15.52 -46.05 -17.68
N GLN A 26 -14.40 -45.45 -18.08
CA GLN A 26 -13.34 -46.05 -18.87
C GLN A 26 -11.98 -45.76 -18.21
N VAL A 27 -11.17 -46.79 -18.00
CA VAL A 27 -9.81 -46.65 -17.48
C VAL A 27 -8.82 -47.41 -18.35
N ASP A 28 -7.87 -46.69 -18.93
CA ASP A 28 -6.80 -47.26 -19.75
C ASP A 28 -5.71 -47.84 -18.85
N MET A 29 -5.48 -49.15 -19.00
CA MET A 29 -4.52 -49.93 -18.22
C MET A 29 -3.30 -50.37 -19.05
N ASN A 30 -3.12 -49.88 -20.29
CA ASN A 30 -2.05 -50.32 -21.18
C ASN A 30 -0.63 -50.10 -20.63
N ASN A 31 -0.48 -49.15 -19.70
CA ASN A 31 0.79 -48.85 -19.02
C ASN A 31 0.99 -49.66 -17.74
N GLU A 32 0.01 -50.47 -17.35
CA GLU A 32 -0.02 -51.19 -16.08
C GLU A 32 0.09 -52.70 -16.27
N SER A 33 0.55 -53.40 -15.22
CA SER A 33 0.39 -54.85 -15.14
C SER A 33 -0.97 -55.16 -14.53
N VAL A 34 -1.95 -55.51 -15.36
CA VAL A 34 -3.31 -55.86 -14.89
C VAL A 34 -3.29 -57.13 -14.03
N SER A 35 -3.94 -57.05 -12.88
CA SER A 35 -4.13 -58.17 -11.94
C SER A 35 -4.91 -59.30 -12.60
N ALA A 36 -4.59 -60.54 -12.22
CA ALA A 36 -5.37 -61.71 -12.64
C ALA A 36 -6.82 -61.67 -12.11
N ASP A 37 -7.06 -60.89 -11.07
CA ASP A 37 -8.39 -60.66 -10.52
C ASP A 37 -9.16 -59.54 -11.26
N GLY A 38 -8.55 -58.89 -12.26
CA GLY A 38 -9.17 -57.87 -13.12
C GLY A 38 -9.29 -56.48 -12.48
N ILE A 39 -10.00 -55.58 -13.16
CA ILE A 39 -10.19 -54.19 -12.76
C ILE A 39 -11.58 -53.99 -12.17
N HIS A 40 -11.65 -53.28 -11.05
CA HIS A 40 -12.89 -52.96 -10.34
C HIS A 40 -13.03 -51.46 -10.13
N ILE A 41 -14.27 -51.01 -9.92
CA ILE A 41 -14.60 -49.65 -9.51
C ILE A 41 -15.37 -49.69 -8.19
N ALA A 42 -14.93 -48.87 -7.23
CA ALA A 42 -15.61 -48.71 -5.96
C ALA A 42 -15.97 -47.24 -5.74
N GLY A 43 -17.27 -46.94 -5.69
CA GLY A 43 -17.75 -45.59 -5.33
C GLY A 43 -19.02 -45.54 -4.47
N SER A 44 -19.50 -44.32 -4.24
CA SER A 44 -20.67 -44.01 -3.42
C SER A 44 -21.96 -44.69 -3.90
N PHE A 45 -22.04 -45.01 -5.19
CA PHE A 45 -23.18 -45.66 -5.84
C PHE A 45 -23.35 -47.15 -5.53
N GLN A 46 -22.38 -47.79 -4.87
CA GLN A 46 -22.46 -49.22 -4.51
C GLN A 46 -22.05 -49.54 -3.07
N GLY A 47 -21.61 -48.54 -2.29
CA GLY A 47 -21.27 -48.71 -0.88
C GLY A 47 -19.79 -48.98 -0.60
N TRP A 48 -18.88 -48.53 -1.46
CA TRP A 48 -17.42 -48.65 -1.31
C TRP A 48 -16.90 -50.10 -1.12
N ASP A 49 -17.51 -51.08 -1.77
CA ASP A 49 -16.98 -52.45 -1.80
C ASP A 49 -16.02 -52.65 -3.01
N PRO A 50 -14.74 -52.99 -2.78
CA PRO A 50 -13.74 -53.14 -3.83
C PRO A 50 -13.93 -54.40 -4.70
N THR A 51 -14.89 -55.27 -4.39
CA THR A 51 -15.09 -56.56 -5.06
C THR A 51 -16.39 -56.66 -5.87
N LEU A 52 -17.33 -55.72 -5.70
CA LEU A 52 -18.67 -55.86 -6.25
C LEU A 52 -18.76 -55.58 -7.75
N THR A 53 -18.05 -54.55 -8.22
CA THR A 53 -18.28 -53.98 -9.54
C THR A 53 -17.03 -54.12 -10.40
N MET A 54 -16.99 -55.20 -11.19
CA MET A 54 -15.91 -55.50 -12.13
C MET A 54 -16.14 -54.77 -13.47
N MET A 55 -15.07 -54.27 -14.07
CA MET A 55 -15.06 -53.64 -15.40
C MET A 55 -14.60 -54.66 -16.47
N SER A 56 -14.99 -54.45 -17.73
CA SER A 56 -14.70 -55.34 -18.86
C SER A 56 -13.87 -54.67 -19.94
N ASP A 57 -12.94 -55.41 -20.54
CA ASP A 57 -12.20 -55.07 -21.77
C ASP A 57 -12.59 -56.10 -22.83
N ASP A 58 -13.77 -55.90 -23.43
CA ASP A 58 -14.40 -56.88 -24.32
C ASP A 58 -13.79 -56.87 -25.73
N ASP A 59 -13.18 -55.76 -26.15
CA ASP A 59 -12.54 -55.60 -27.46
C ASP A 59 -11.01 -55.78 -27.43
N MET A 60 -10.44 -55.98 -26.24
CA MET A 60 -9.03 -56.29 -26.00
C MET A 60 -8.09 -55.16 -26.41
N ASP A 61 -8.51 -53.91 -26.22
CA ASP A 61 -7.70 -52.72 -26.47
C ASP A 61 -6.95 -52.24 -25.21
N GLY A 62 -7.20 -52.85 -24.05
CA GLY A 62 -6.59 -52.52 -22.76
C GLY A 62 -7.30 -51.42 -21.99
N VAL A 63 -8.43 -50.90 -22.49
CA VAL A 63 -9.32 -49.97 -21.81
C VAL A 63 -10.46 -50.75 -21.16
N TYR A 64 -10.53 -50.66 -19.85
CA TYR A 64 -11.59 -51.33 -19.08
C TYR A 64 -12.78 -50.40 -18.94
N GLU A 65 -13.98 -50.91 -19.22
CA GLU A 65 -15.20 -50.11 -19.29
C GLU A 65 -16.34 -50.66 -18.42
N LEU A 66 -17.21 -49.77 -17.96
CA LEU A 66 -18.47 -50.08 -17.28
C LEU A 66 -19.48 -48.96 -17.51
N THR A 67 -20.71 -49.31 -17.90
CA THR A 67 -21.85 -48.38 -17.93
C THR A 67 -22.81 -48.63 -16.76
N ILE A 68 -23.13 -47.58 -15.99
CA ILE A 68 -24.13 -47.60 -14.91
C ILE A 68 -25.09 -46.41 -15.01
N ASP A 69 -26.37 -46.64 -14.68
CA ASP A 69 -27.35 -45.57 -14.63
C ASP A 69 -27.36 -44.90 -13.24
N LEU A 70 -26.93 -43.64 -13.19
CA LEU A 70 -26.80 -42.85 -11.97
C LEU A 70 -27.82 -41.71 -11.94
N PRO A 71 -28.44 -41.39 -10.80
CA PRO A 71 -29.26 -40.19 -10.67
C PRO A 71 -28.56 -38.91 -11.16
N ALA A 72 -29.29 -38.09 -11.93
CA ALA A 72 -28.88 -36.74 -12.32
C ALA A 72 -28.82 -35.78 -11.12
N ASP A 73 -28.22 -34.61 -11.31
CA ASP A 73 -28.09 -33.55 -10.28
C ASP A 73 -27.43 -34.08 -8.99
N SER A 74 -26.29 -34.75 -9.14
CA SER A 74 -25.60 -35.43 -8.04
C SER A 74 -24.10 -35.56 -8.31
N THR A 75 -23.31 -35.55 -7.25
CA THR A 75 -21.87 -35.82 -7.29
C THR A 75 -21.60 -37.25 -6.80
N TYR A 76 -20.81 -37.99 -7.57
CA TYR A 76 -20.42 -39.36 -7.26
C TYR A 76 -18.93 -39.43 -7.03
N GLU A 77 -18.54 -40.02 -5.91
CA GLU A 77 -17.14 -40.28 -5.58
C GLU A 77 -16.79 -41.74 -5.86
N PHE A 78 -15.58 -42.00 -6.37
CA PHE A 78 -15.14 -43.35 -6.71
C PHE A 78 -13.62 -43.47 -6.80
N LYS A 79 -13.15 -44.72 -6.89
CA LYS A 79 -11.76 -45.10 -7.22
C LYS A 79 -11.74 -46.36 -8.10
N PHE A 80 -10.76 -46.45 -8.98
CA PHE A 80 -10.40 -47.66 -9.73
C PHE A 80 -9.41 -48.53 -8.93
N ILE A 81 -9.56 -49.85 -9.07
CA ILE A 81 -8.79 -50.84 -8.32
C ILE A 81 -8.27 -51.89 -9.28
N ASN A 82 -6.95 -52.08 -9.31
CA ASN A 82 -6.29 -53.12 -10.09
C ASN A 82 -6.21 -54.44 -9.30
N GLY A 83 -7.36 -55.05 -9.07
CA GLY A 83 -7.54 -56.26 -8.26
C GLY A 83 -8.84 -56.19 -7.46
N MET A 84 -8.89 -56.86 -6.30
CA MET A 84 -10.09 -56.95 -5.45
C MET A 84 -9.86 -56.38 -4.03
N THR A 85 -8.74 -55.71 -3.79
CA THR A 85 -8.38 -55.21 -2.46
C THR A 85 -7.87 -53.78 -2.53
N TRP A 86 -8.11 -53.01 -1.47
CA TRP A 86 -7.62 -51.64 -1.33
C TRP A 86 -6.09 -51.51 -1.40
N ASP A 87 -5.34 -52.59 -1.19
CA ASP A 87 -3.88 -52.60 -1.39
C ASP A 87 -3.44 -52.33 -2.85
N PHE A 88 -4.37 -52.42 -3.82
CA PHE A 88 -4.15 -52.17 -5.25
C PHE A 88 -5.06 -51.04 -5.79
N VAL A 89 -5.51 -50.15 -4.91
CA VAL A 89 -6.23 -48.95 -5.31
C VAL A 89 -5.29 -47.98 -6.02
N GLU A 90 -5.82 -47.23 -6.97
CA GLU A 90 -5.05 -46.17 -7.61
C GLU A 90 -4.64 -45.06 -6.64
N ASP A 91 -3.54 -44.37 -6.96
CA ASP A 91 -3.19 -43.09 -6.38
C ASP A 91 -3.76 -41.98 -7.29
N VAL A 92 -4.82 -41.31 -6.83
CA VAL A 92 -5.51 -40.27 -7.61
C VAL A 92 -4.70 -38.98 -7.49
N PRO A 93 -4.32 -38.30 -8.58
CA PRO A 93 -3.59 -37.04 -8.46
C PRO A 93 -4.45 -35.92 -7.83
N PRO A 94 -3.90 -35.03 -6.98
CA PRO A 94 -4.63 -33.90 -6.37
C PRO A 94 -5.43 -33.05 -7.35
N THR A 95 -5.01 -33.00 -8.61
CA THR A 95 -5.69 -32.37 -9.73
C THR A 95 -7.12 -32.89 -9.95
N CYS A 96 -7.42 -34.15 -9.69
CA CYS A 96 -8.76 -34.74 -9.89
C CYS A 96 -9.30 -35.45 -8.63
N GLN A 97 -8.75 -35.11 -7.47
CA GLN A 97 -9.32 -35.46 -6.17
C GLN A 97 -10.48 -34.51 -5.82
N VAL A 98 -11.42 -34.96 -4.98
CA VAL A 98 -12.48 -34.11 -4.41
C VAL A 98 -11.86 -32.87 -3.76
N GLU A 99 -10.86 -33.08 -2.89
CA GLU A 99 -10.09 -32.02 -2.25
C GLU A 99 -8.63 -32.14 -2.67
N ILE A 100 -7.96 -31.01 -2.93
CA ILE A 100 -6.53 -31.00 -3.26
C ILE A 100 -5.67 -31.51 -2.10
N ALA A 101 -6.16 -31.29 -0.87
CA ALA A 101 -5.56 -31.76 0.36
C ALA A 101 -6.66 -32.28 1.29
N GLY A 102 -6.96 -33.57 1.19
CA GLY A 102 -7.98 -34.20 2.03
C GLY A 102 -8.55 -35.47 1.40
N ASN A 103 -9.83 -35.41 1.01
CA ASN A 103 -10.52 -36.49 0.33
C ASN A 103 -9.90 -36.77 -1.06
N ASP A 104 -9.20 -37.90 -1.15
CA ASP A 104 -8.43 -38.32 -2.32
C ASP A 104 -9.23 -39.15 -3.34
N ASN A 105 -10.56 -39.19 -3.20
CA ASN A 105 -11.43 -39.87 -4.16
C ASN A 105 -11.49 -39.11 -5.50
N ARG A 106 -11.66 -39.84 -6.61
CA ARG A 106 -12.15 -39.21 -7.85
C ARG A 106 -13.60 -38.80 -7.65
N PHE A 107 -14.05 -37.83 -8.43
CA PHE A 107 -15.46 -37.45 -8.48
C PHE A 107 -15.97 -37.22 -9.89
N LEU A 108 -17.28 -37.31 -10.04
CA LEU A 108 -18.04 -36.97 -11.23
C LEU A 108 -19.33 -36.26 -10.81
N THR A 109 -19.53 -35.04 -11.30
CA THR A 109 -20.75 -34.26 -11.08
C THR A 109 -21.63 -34.38 -12.32
N LEU A 110 -22.87 -34.82 -12.12
CA LEU A 110 -23.87 -34.96 -13.18
C LEU A 110 -24.87 -33.80 -13.12
N GLY A 111 -25.10 -33.16 -14.26
CA GLY A 111 -26.10 -32.10 -14.39
C GLY A 111 -27.54 -32.61 -14.30
N ASP A 112 -28.49 -31.71 -14.09
CA ASP A 112 -29.93 -32.02 -14.04
C ASP A 112 -30.51 -32.39 -15.41
N ASP A 113 -30.00 -31.75 -16.47
CA ASP A 113 -30.40 -31.98 -17.87
C ASP A 113 -29.51 -33.01 -18.61
N GLU A 114 -28.56 -33.63 -17.92
CA GLU A 114 -27.63 -34.60 -18.53
C GLU A 114 -28.31 -35.96 -18.79
N THR A 115 -28.04 -36.58 -19.93
CA THR A 115 -28.62 -37.89 -20.30
C THR A 115 -27.59 -39.01 -20.43
N GLU A 116 -26.36 -38.65 -20.76
CA GLU A 116 -25.22 -39.55 -20.89
C GLU A 116 -23.95 -38.82 -20.45
N ALA A 117 -23.05 -39.55 -19.80
CA ALA A 117 -21.75 -39.04 -19.38
C ALA A 117 -20.66 -40.09 -19.67
N THR A 118 -19.45 -39.66 -19.98
CA THR A 118 -18.29 -40.54 -20.12
C THR A 118 -17.14 -40.01 -19.28
N TYR A 119 -16.58 -40.88 -18.44
CA TYR A 119 -15.39 -40.59 -17.64
C TYR A 119 -14.26 -41.49 -18.11
N HIS A 120 -13.33 -40.94 -18.89
CA HIS A 120 -12.23 -41.69 -19.51
C HIS A 120 -10.87 -41.13 -19.07
N VAL A 121 -10.06 -41.99 -18.44
CA VAL A 121 -8.75 -41.61 -17.89
C VAL A 121 -7.71 -42.72 -18.08
N CYS A 122 -6.44 -42.35 -18.08
CA CYS A 122 -5.32 -43.26 -17.82
C CYS A 122 -5.32 -43.65 -16.33
N TYR A 123 -4.98 -44.90 -16.00
CA TYR A 123 -4.85 -45.30 -14.60
C TYR A 123 -3.86 -44.40 -13.84
N GLY A 124 -4.28 -43.86 -12.70
CA GLY A 124 -3.48 -42.89 -11.92
C GLY A 124 -3.32 -41.50 -12.54
N SER A 125 -4.07 -41.16 -13.60
CA SER A 125 -4.08 -39.81 -14.22
C SER A 125 -5.46 -39.17 -14.21
N CYS A 126 -5.53 -37.87 -14.47
CA CYS A 126 -6.78 -37.11 -14.56
C CYS A 126 -7.33 -36.98 -16.00
N ALA A 127 -6.59 -37.44 -17.00
CA ALA A 127 -7.02 -37.49 -18.40
C ALA A 127 -6.61 -38.79 -19.08
N ALA A 128 -7.05 -38.96 -20.33
CA ALA A 128 -6.61 -40.04 -21.22
C ALA A 128 -5.07 -40.05 -21.34
N CYS A 129 -4.49 -41.23 -21.58
CA CYS A 129 -3.05 -41.39 -21.58
C CYS A 129 -2.36 -40.45 -22.60
N GLY A 130 -1.28 -39.79 -22.16
CA GLY A 130 -0.52 -38.83 -22.97
C GLY A 130 -1.05 -37.40 -22.94
N MET A 131 -2.20 -37.15 -22.31
CA MET A 131 -2.70 -35.79 -22.04
C MET A 131 -2.21 -35.28 -20.69
N THR A 132 -2.15 -33.96 -20.55
CA THR A 132 -1.93 -33.26 -19.28
C THR A 132 -3.23 -32.61 -18.84
N THR A 133 -3.53 -32.66 -17.54
CA THR A 133 -4.66 -31.97 -16.92
C THR A 133 -4.20 -30.88 -15.99
N ILE A 134 -4.85 -29.72 -16.07
CA ILE A 134 -4.69 -28.63 -15.10
C ILE A 134 -6.04 -28.41 -14.40
N ARG A 135 -6.04 -28.45 -13.06
CA ARG A 135 -7.11 -27.92 -12.22
C ARG A 135 -6.85 -26.43 -12.06
N LEU A 136 -7.53 -25.64 -12.88
CA LEU A 136 -7.48 -24.19 -12.85
C LEU A 136 -8.39 -23.69 -11.72
N ARG A 137 -7.86 -22.80 -10.89
CA ARG A 137 -8.54 -22.25 -9.73
C ARG A 137 -8.31 -20.75 -9.65
N ILE A 138 -9.32 -20.00 -9.26
CA ILE A 138 -9.22 -18.55 -9.08
C ILE A 138 -10.08 -18.12 -7.90
N ASP A 139 -9.45 -17.45 -6.95
CA ASP A 139 -10.12 -16.85 -5.79
C ASP A 139 -10.73 -15.51 -6.22
N MET A 140 -12.05 -15.43 -6.10
CA MET A 140 -12.85 -14.25 -6.46
C MET A 140 -13.38 -13.52 -5.22
N SER A 141 -12.93 -13.85 -4.02
CA SER A 141 -13.48 -13.38 -2.73
C SER A 141 -13.40 -11.87 -2.51
N VAL A 142 -12.44 -11.19 -3.15
CA VAL A 142 -12.26 -9.73 -3.06
C VAL A 142 -12.96 -8.97 -4.18
N GLU A 143 -13.57 -9.67 -5.14
CA GLU A 143 -14.30 -9.03 -6.22
C GLU A 143 -15.63 -8.47 -5.71
N SER A 144 -15.90 -7.20 -6.01
CA SER A 144 -17.13 -6.52 -5.56
C SER A 144 -18.42 -7.18 -6.06
N ALA A 145 -18.36 -7.89 -7.19
CA ALA A 145 -19.46 -8.68 -7.73
C ALA A 145 -18.96 -9.73 -8.74
N ILE A 146 -19.61 -10.89 -8.73
CA ILE A 146 -19.46 -11.90 -9.79
C ILE A 146 -20.48 -11.62 -10.90
N SER A 147 -20.03 -11.70 -12.14
CA SER A 147 -20.85 -11.56 -13.32
C SER A 147 -22.01 -12.57 -13.29
N PRO A 148 -23.24 -12.18 -13.68
CA PRO A 148 -24.36 -13.11 -13.80
C PRO A 148 -24.11 -14.24 -14.81
N ASN A 149 -23.13 -14.08 -15.69
CA ASN A 149 -22.70 -15.12 -16.63
C ASN A 149 -21.64 -16.07 -16.03
N GLY A 150 -21.28 -15.94 -14.75
CA GLY A 150 -20.26 -16.75 -14.07
C GLY A 150 -18.83 -16.36 -14.42
N VAL A 151 -17.88 -17.17 -13.98
CA VAL A 151 -16.43 -17.01 -14.21
C VAL A 151 -15.98 -17.99 -15.30
N HIS A 152 -15.10 -17.54 -16.19
CA HIS A 152 -14.58 -18.35 -17.30
C HIS A 152 -13.06 -18.26 -17.38
N VAL A 153 -12.45 -19.21 -18.10
CA VAL A 153 -11.04 -19.18 -18.48
C VAL A 153 -10.87 -19.30 -19.99
N ALA A 154 -9.98 -18.49 -20.56
CA ALA A 154 -9.65 -18.47 -21.98
C ALA A 154 -8.14 -18.52 -22.19
N GLY A 155 -7.65 -19.36 -23.10
CA GLY A 155 -6.23 -19.57 -23.32
C GLY A 155 -5.90 -20.25 -24.66
N ASN A 156 -4.66 -20.71 -24.80
CA ASN A 156 -4.22 -21.37 -26.03
C ASN A 156 -4.76 -22.81 -26.18
N PHE A 157 -5.10 -23.49 -25.09
CA PHE A 157 -5.57 -24.89 -25.08
C PHE A 157 -6.99 -25.11 -25.63
N GLN A 158 -7.75 -24.04 -25.85
CA GLN A 158 -9.13 -24.04 -26.35
C GLN A 158 -9.36 -22.93 -27.40
N GLY A 159 -8.31 -22.24 -27.85
CA GLY A 159 -8.40 -21.25 -28.94
C GLY A 159 -8.92 -19.87 -28.53
N TRP A 160 -8.67 -19.45 -27.28
CA TRP A 160 -8.96 -18.12 -26.76
C TRP A 160 -10.45 -17.72 -26.84
N ASP A 161 -11.35 -18.69 -26.71
CA ASP A 161 -12.78 -18.43 -26.61
C ASP A 161 -13.17 -18.10 -25.15
N PRO A 162 -13.61 -16.85 -24.85
CA PRO A 162 -13.96 -16.41 -23.51
C PRO A 162 -15.21 -17.09 -22.93
N GLY A 163 -16.01 -17.79 -23.74
CA GLY A 163 -17.19 -18.51 -23.30
C GLY A 163 -17.04 -20.04 -23.26
N ALA A 164 -15.89 -20.59 -23.66
CA ALA A 164 -15.75 -22.03 -23.87
C ALA A 164 -15.54 -22.83 -22.57
N SER A 165 -14.87 -22.26 -21.57
CA SER A 165 -14.52 -22.96 -20.33
C SER A 165 -15.12 -22.24 -19.12
N PRO A 166 -16.41 -22.48 -18.81
CA PRO A 166 -17.00 -22.00 -17.56
C PRO A 166 -16.31 -22.67 -16.37
N MET A 167 -16.25 -21.93 -15.27
CA MET A 167 -15.77 -22.41 -13.98
C MET A 167 -16.96 -22.61 -13.04
N SER A 168 -16.81 -23.44 -12.01
CA SER A 168 -17.82 -23.64 -10.97
C SER A 168 -17.25 -23.46 -9.58
N ASP A 169 -18.11 -23.04 -8.65
CA ASP A 169 -17.85 -22.95 -7.21
C ASP A 169 -18.97 -23.74 -6.48
N PRO A 170 -18.88 -25.08 -6.44
CA PRO A 170 -19.96 -25.92 -5.90
C PRO A 170 -20.08 -25.87 -4.38
N ASP A 171 -19.00 -25.56 -3.65
CA ASP A 171 -18.97 -25.50 -2.19
C ASP A 171 -19.21 -24.07 -1.64
N GLY A 172 -19.19 -23.06 -2.51
CA GLY A 172 -19.53 -21.68 -2.19
C GLY A 172 -18.43 -20.96 -1.43
N ASP A 173 -17.18 -21.40 -1.58
CA ASP A 173 -16.02 -20.82 -0.90
C ASP A 173 -15.40 -19.62 -1.65
N SER A 174 -15.99 -19.23 -2.80
CA SER A 174 -15.52 -18.18 -3.71
C SER A 174 -14.27 -18.53 -4.53
N VAL A 175 -13.79 -19.77 -4.47
CA VAL A 175 -12.76 -20.30 -5.36
C VAL A 175 -13.43 -21.02 -6.53
N TRP A 176 -13.35 -20.41 -7.70
CA TRP A 176 -13.93 -20.97 -8.91
C TRP A 176 -12.94 -21.94 -9.55
N GLU A 177 -13.42 -23.09 -10.00
CA GLU A 177 -12.59 -24.17 -10.53
C GLU A 177 -13.02 -24.65 -11.92
N SER A 178 -12.05 -25.07 -12.73
CA SER A 178 -12.27 -25.76 -14.00
C SER A 178 -11.12 -26.69 -14.32
N TRP A 179 -11.38 -27.72 -15.11
CA TRP A 179 -10.39 -28.71 -15.53
C TRP A 179 -10.18 -28.64 -17.03
N VAL A 180 -8.92 -28.53 -17.44
CA VAL A 180 -8.56 -28.50 -18.85
C VAL A 180 -7.56 -29.62 -19.12
N SER A 181 -7.87 -30.43 -20.12
CA SER A 181 -7.04 -31.56 -20.54
C SER A 181 -6.67 -31.39 -22.00
N PHE A 182 -5.38 -31.47 -22.32
CA PHE A 182 -4.86 -31.31 -23.67
C PHE A 182 -3.59 -32.15 -23.87
N TYR A 183 -3.20 -32.40 -25.12
CA TYR A 183 -1.88 -32.96 -25.41
C TYR A 183 -0.82 -31.86 -25.33
N PRO A 184 0.24 -31.98 -24.51
CA PRO A 184 1.22 -30.91 -24.33
C PRO A 184 1.91 -30.46 -25.64
N ASP A 185 2.13 -31.39 -26.56
CA ASP A 185 2.72 -31.13 -27.88
C ASP A 185 1.76 -30.47 -28.88
N SER A 186 0.48 -30.31 -28.51
CA SER A 186 -0.51 -29.58 -29.32
C SER A 186 -0.52 -28.08 -29.07
N LEU A 187 0.06 -27.61 -27.96
CA LEU A 187 0.22 -26.20 -27.66
C LEU A 187 1.47 -25.69 -28.37
N VAL A 188 1.27 -25.10 -29.55
CA VAL A 188 2.37 -24.57 -30.36
C VAL A 188 2.13 -23.11 -30.72
N ASP A 189 3.22 -22.36 -30.78
CA ASP A 189 3.23 -20.97 -31.24
C ASP A 189 3.03 -20.87 -32.76
N THR A 190 3.06 -19.65 -33.27
CA THR A 190 2.96 -19.41 -34.73
C THR A 190 4.15 -19.94 -35.54
N SER A 191 5.28 -20.26 -34.89
CA SER A 191 6.47 -20.84 -35.51
C SER A 191 6.50 -22.37 -35.45
N GLY A 192 5.59 -22.99 -34.69
CA GLY A 192 5.49 -24.43 -34.47
C GLY A 192 6.32 -24.95 -33.30
N GLU A 193 6.86 -24.06 -32.47
CA GLU A 193 7.55 -24.41 -31.23
C GLU A 193 6.52 -24.61 -30.11
N ILE A 194 6.79 -25.56 -29.21
CA ILE A 194 5.88 -25.86 -28.09
C ILE A 194 5.88 -24.68 -27.11
N GLU A 195 4.68 -24.26 -26.72
CA GLU A 195 4.45 -23.23 -25.71
C GLU A 195 3.78 -23.80 -24.46
N PRO A 196 4.04 -23.19 -23.28
CA PRO A 196 3.27 -23.51 -22.09
C PRO A 196 1.79 -23.12 -22.27
N PRO A 197 0.90 -23.61 -21.42
CA PRO A 197 -0.43 -23.04 -21.23
C PRO A 197 -0.35 -21.53 -20.96
N ILE A 198 -1.02 -20.76 -21.81
CA ILE A 198 -1.16 -19.31 -21.66
C ILE A 198 -2.65 -18.99 -21.62
N PHE A 199 -3.10 -18.26 -20.60
CA PHE A 199 -4.54 -18.06 -20.36
C PHE A 199 -4.87 -16.80 -19.54
N LYS A 200 -6.16 -16.48 -19.43
CA LYS A 200 -6.73 -15.45 -18.55
C LYS A 200 -8.02 -15.94 -17.90
N PHE A 201 -8.22 -15.55 -16.65
CA PHE A 201 -9.55 -15.60 -16.03
C PHE A 201 -10.40 -14.39 -16.43
N ILE A 202 -11.70 -14.62 -16.52
CA ILE A 202 -12.70 -13.65 -16.96
C ILE A 202 -13.87 -13.71 -15.98
N ASN A 203 -14.20 -12.57 -15.37
CA ASN A 203 -15.42 -12.42 -14.58
C ASN A 203 -16.61 -12.16 -15.52
N GLY A 204 -17.01 -13.21 -16.25
CA GLY A 204 -18.00 -13.20 -17.32
C GLY A 204 -17.60 -14.18 -18.42
N ASN A 205 -18.19 -14.02 -19.61
CA ASN A 205 -18.00 -14.93 -20.75
C ASN A 205 -17.69 -14.20 -22.06
N SER A 206 -17.19 -12.97 -21.98
CA SER A 206 -16.83 -12.11 -23.11
C SER A 206 -15.62 -11.26 -22.76
N TRP A 207 -14.79 -10.93 -23.75
CA TRP A 207 -13.65 -10.02 -23.58
C TRP A 207 -14.04 -8.59 -23.17
N SER A 208 -15.32 -8.23 -23.26
CA SER A 208 -15.84 -6.97 -22.73
C SER A 208 -16.09 -7.01 -21.21
N ASN A 209 -16.09 -8.20 -20.60
CA ASN A 209 -16.19 -8.36 -19.16
C ASN A 209 -14.84 -8.10 -18.49
N PRO A 210 -14.81 -7.78 -17.18
CA PRO A 210 -13.57 -7.70 -16.42
C PRO A 210 -12.76 -8.99 -16.62
N ASN A 211 -11.51 -8.84 -17.00
CA ASN A 211 -10.55 -9.92 -17.23
C ASN A 211 -9.19 -9.47 -16.72
N GLU A 212 -8.33 -10.43 -16.45
CA GLU A 212 -7.04 -10.17 -15.82
C GLU A 212 -6.11 -9.32 -16.71
N ALA A 213 -5.29 -8.48 -16.08
CA ALA A 213 -4.31 -7.61 -16.70
C ALA A 213 -3.01 -7.62 -15.89
N LEU A 214 -2.30 -8.75 -15.94
CA LEU A 214 -1.14 -9.05 -15.09
C LEU A 214 0.21 -8.59 -15.69
N ALA A 215 0.21 -7.58 -16.56
CA ALA A 215 1.44 -7.20 -17.27
C ALA A 215 2.52 -6.71 -16.28
N GLY A 216 3.70 -7.33 -16.34
CA GLY A 216 4.82 -7.05 -15.42
C GLY A 216 4.86 -7.94 -14.18
N GLU A 217 3.88 -8.80 -13.97
CA GLU A 217 3.87 -9.79 -12.89
C GLU A 217 4.66 -11.05 -13.25
N LEU A 218 5.21 -11.75 -12.25
CA LEU A 218 6.08 -12.92 -12.46
C LEU A 218 5.38 -14.12 -13.12
N CYS A 219 4.07 -14.26 -12.93
CA CYS A 219 3.29 -15.36 -13.49
C CYS A 219 2.67 -15.04 -14.85
N ALA A 220 3.06 -13.93 -15.48
CA ALA A 220 2.43 -13.44 -16.69
C ALA A 220 3.43 -13.05 -17.79
N ASP A 221 2.96 -13.07 -19.03
CA ASP A 221 3.68 -12.52 -20.18
C ASP A 221 3.58 -10.99 -20.25
N ASP A 222 4.27 -10.39 -21.23
CA ASP A 222 4.23 -8.94 -21.47
C ASP A 222 2.84 -8.40 -21.85
N PHE A 223 1.89 -9.29 -22.20
CA PHE A 223 0.51 -8.95 -22.53
C PHE A 223 -0.44 -9.12 -21.32
N GLY A 224 0.10 -9.52 -20.16
CA GLY A 224 -0.65 -9.77 -18.94
C GLY A 224 -1.53 -11.03 -19.01
N ASN A 225 -1.18 -12.01 -19.84
CA ASN A 225 -1.74 -13.36 -19.79
C ASN A 225 -0.95 -14.19 -18.78
N ARG A 226 -1.63 -15.04 -18.01
CA ARG A 226 -0.95 -16.03 -17.15
C ARG A 226 -0.17 -17.02 -18.02
N VAL A 227 1.03 -17.38 -17.57
CA VAL A 227 1.88 -18.41 -18.17
C VAL A 227 2.13 -19.48 -17.11
N LEU A 228 1.77 -20.73 -17.40
CA LEU A 228 1.98 -21.85 -16.49
C LEU A 228 2.95 -22.86 -17.09
N GLU A 229 4.16 -22.93 -16.56
CA GLU A 229 5.14 -23.94 -16.98
C GLU A 229 4.71 -25.35 -16.56
N LEU A 230 4.68 -26.27 -17.53
CA LEU A 230 4.30 -27.66 -17.26
C LEU A 230 5.45 -28.40 -16.56
N THR A 231 5.20 -28.87 -15.34
CA THR A 231 6.18 -29.62 -14.54
C THR A 231 5.77 -31.07 -14.29
N SER A 232 4.51 -31.42 -14.58
CA SER A 232 3.96 -32.76 -14.46
C SER A 232 2.70 -32.93 -15.34
N GLU A 233 2.22 -34.16 -15.48
CA GLU A 233 1.00 -34.48 -16.25
C GLU A 233 -0.30 -34.05 -15.53
N ASN A 234 -0.25 -33.84 -14.22
CA ASN A 234 -1.41 -33.48 -13.40
C ASN A 234 -1.02 -32.29 -12.52
N MET A 235 -1.51 -31.10 -12.86
CA MET A 235 -1.17 -29.86 -12.17
C MET A 235 -2.37 -29.23 -11.50
N VAL A 236 -2.12 -28.51 -10.40
CA VAL A 236 -3.08 -27.64 -9.72
C VAL A 236 -2.51 -26.22 -9.79
N LEU A 237 -3.32 -25.26 -10.23
CA LEU A 237 -2.91 -23.86 -10.19
C LEU A 237 -3.04 -23.32 -8.76
N VAL A 238 -1.94 -22.82 -8.20
CA VAL A 238 -1.88 -22.26 -6.83
C VAL A 238 -1.22 -20.87 -6.86
N GLY A 239 -1.69 -19.99 -5.97
CA GLY A 239 -1.07 -18.69 -5.68
C GLY A 239 -0.07 -18.75 -4.52
N ASP A 240 -0.12 -19.82 -3.72
CA ASP A 240 0.84 -20.12 -2.65
C ASP A 240 1.04 -21.64 -2.55
N GLU A 241 2.25 -22.09 -2.89
CA GLU A 241 2.67 -23.50 -2.87
C GLU A 241 2.66 -24.12 -1.46
N SER A 242 2.81 -23.32 -0.41
CA SER A 242 2.86 -23.82 0.97
C SER A 242 1.49 -24.16 1.54
N THR A 243 0.47 -23.43 1.10
CA THR A 243 -0.92 -23.57 1.57
C THR A 243 -1.83 -24.21 0.52
N LEU A 244 -1.37 -24.32 -0.73
CA LEU A 244 -2.15 -24.76 -1.90
C LEU A 244 -3.38 -23.86 -2.17
N ALA A 245 -3.33 -22.62 -1.69
CA ALA A 245 -4.36 -21.62 -1.92
C ALA A 245 -4.41 -21.20 -3.39
N ALA A 246 -5.60 -20.93 -3.91
CA ALA A 246 -5.77 -20.45 -5.28
C ALA A 246 -5.19 -19.04 -5.44
N PRO A 247 -4.69 -18.68 -6.65
CA PRO A 247 -4.35 -17.30 -6.93
C PRO A 247 -5.59 -16.41 -6.87
N CYS A 248 -5.42 -15.12 -6.56
CA CYS A 248 -6.48 -14.13 -6.60
C CYS A 248 -6.75 -13.68 -8.03
N PHE A 249 -8.00 -13.31 -8.31
CA PHE A 249 -8.32 -12.62 -9.56
C PHE A 249 -7.43 -11.39 -9.73
N ASN A 250 -6.77 -11.28 -10.88
CA ASN A 250 -5.87 -10.18 -11.21
C ASN A 250 -4.63 -10.05 -10.28
N SER A 251 -4.19 -11.16 -9.65
CA SER A 251 -2.90 -11.27 -8.96
C SER A 251 -2.26 -12.65 -9.13
N CYS A 252 -0.92 -12.72 -9.12
CA CYS A 252 -0.22 -14.01 -9.12
C CYS A 252 -0.29 -14.73 -7.76
N GLY A 253 -0.41 -13.98 -6.66
CA GLY A 253 -0.50 -14.51 -5.30
C GLY A 253 -1.95 -14.71 -4.84
N THR A 254 -2.13 -15.07 -3.57
CA THR A 254 -3.45 -15.22 -2.93
C THR A 254 -4.14 -13.87 -2.71
N CYS A 255 -5.46 -13.88 -2.50
CA CYS A 255 -6.19 -12.64 -2.21
C CYS A 255 -5.73 -12.01 -0.89
N VAL A 256 -5.59 -10.69 -0.91
CA VAL A 256 -5.36 -9.87 0.29
C VAL A 256 -6.58 -9.00 0.52
N SER A 257 -7.30 -9.24 1.61
CA SER A 257 -8.43 -8.38 1.99
C SER A 257 -7.91 -7.03 2.46
N PRO A 258 -8.55 -5.91 2.09
CA PRO A 258 -8.20 -4.60 2.66
C PRO A 258 -8.36 -4.60 4.17
N THR A 259 -7.31 -4.24 4.87
CA THR A 259 -7.28 -4.07 6.33
C THR A 259 -7.97 -2.78 6.72
N GLN A 260 -8.85 -2.83 7.72
CA GLN A 260 -9.52 -1.62 8.21
C GLN A 260 -8.53 -0.78 9.02
N VAL A 261 -8.34 0.47 8.60
CA VAL A 261 -7.51 1.46 9.30
C VAL A 261 -8.43 2.59 9.76
N THR A 262 -8.53 2.77 11.07
CA THR A 262 -9.23 3.89 11.71
C THR A 262 -8.22 5.01 11.94
N PHE A 263 -8.30 6.06 11.13
CA PHE A 263 -7.53 7.28 11.31
C PHE A 263 -8.26 8.21 12.28
N ARG A 264 -7.54 8.73 13.28
CA ARG A 264 -8.01 9.70 14.27
C ARG A 264 -7.04 10.88 14.30
N VAL A 265 -7.54 12.10 14.14
CA VAL A 265 -6.73 13.32 14.20
C VAL A 265 -7.31 14.31 15.20
N ASP A 266 -6.53 14.65 16.23
CA ASP A 266 -6.89 15.65 17.23
C ASP A 266 -6.69 17.06 16.65
N MET A 267 -7.80 17.79 16.55
CA MET A 267 -7.86 19.16 16.00
C MET A 267 -7.95 20.24 17.09
N THR A 268 -7.87 19.88 18.37
CA THR A 268 -8.18 20.77 19.51
C THR A 268 -7.25 21.97 19.65
N THR A 269 -6.05 21.92 19.07
CA THR A 269 -5.10 23.05 19.04
C THR A 269 -5.25 23.95 17.83
N GLN A 270 -6.08 23.58 16.86
CA GLN A 270 -6.30 24.40 15.68
C GLN A 270 -7.22 25.57 16.03
N GLU A 271 -6.79 26.80 15.70
CA GLU A 271 -7.56 28.02 15.97
C GLU A 271 -8.93 28.00 15.26
N ILE A 272 -8.97 27.40 14.06
CA ILE A 272 -10.16 27.25 13.24
C ILE A 272 -10.19 25.84 12.66
N VAL A 273 -11.30 25.13 12.85
CA VAL A 273 -11.65 23.96 12.03
C VAL A 273 -12.50 24.44 10.87
N SER A 274 -12.13 24.03 9.66
CA SER A 274 -12.75 24.39 8.40
C SER A 274 -14.25 24.15 8.41
N ALA A 275 -15.01 25.09 7.85
CA ALA A 275 -16.46 24.90 7.65
C ALA A 275 -16.76 23.77 6.66
N ASN A 276 -15.78 23.38 5.85
CA ASN A 276 -15.86 22.24 4.94
C ASN A 276 -15.51 20.91 5.62
N GLY A 277 -15.12 20.91 6.90
CA GLY A 277 -14.77 19.73 7.69
C GLY A 277 -13.32 19.27 7.51
N VAL A 278 -12.97 18.14 8.13
CA VAL A 278 -11.64 17.51 8.05
C VAL A 278 -11.69 16.33 7.10
N HIS A 279 -10.67 16.16 6.26
CA HIS A 279 -10.56 15.06 5.30
C HIS A 279 -9.22 14.34 5.42
N ILE A 280 -9.15 13.15 4.83
CA ILE A 280 -7.91 12.40 4.63
C ILE A 280 -7.72 12.04 3.15
N ALA A 281 -6.53 12.31 2.64
CA ALA A 281 -6.13 11.99 1.27
C ALA A 281 -4.79 11.25 1.25
N GLY A 282 -4.62 10.29 0.34
CA GLY A 282 -3.42 9.47 0.29
C GLY A 282 -3.32 8.58 -0.93
N SER A 283 -2.25 7.78 -0.97
CA SER A 283 -1.94 6.85 -2.07
C SER A 283 -3.06 5.86 -2.35
N PHE A 284 -3.81 5.46 -1.32
CA PHE A 284 -4.91 4.49 -1.39
C PHE A 284 -6.18 4.98 -2.11
N GLN A 285 -6.24 6.26 -2.50
CA GLN A 285 -7.38 6.79 -3.23
C GLN A 285 -7.00 7.71 -4.41
N GLY A 286 -5.72 8.00 -4.61
CA GLY A 286 -5.24 8.93 -5.65
C GLY A 286 -5.15 10.41 -5.22
N TRP A 287 -4.82 10.71 -3.97
CA TRP A 287 -4.53 12.08 -3.47
C TRP A 287 -5.61 13.13 -3.78
N SER A 288 -6.87 12.79 -3.51
CA SER A 288 -8.04 13.64 -3.73
C SER A 288 -8.47 14.23 -2.38
N PRO A 289 -8.34 15.55 -2.19
CA PRO A 289 -8.46 16.19 -0.89
C PRO A 289 -9.89 16.17 -0.32
N ALA A 290 -10.89 15.93 -1.18
CA ALA A 290 -12.31 15.89 -0.81
C ALA A 290 -12.90 14.47 -0.73
N ALA A 291 -12.10 13.42 -0.96
CA ALA A 291 -12.63 12.06 -1.15
C ALA A 291 -13.15 11.41 0.13
N ASN A 292 -12.42 11.56 1.25
CA ASN A 292 -12.75 10.89 2.52
C ASN A 292 -12.95 11.93 3.63
N PRO A 293 -14.18 12.43 3.84
CA PRO A 293 -14.49 13.25 4.99
C PRO A 293 -14.41 12.43 6.28
N MET A 294 -13.91 13.07 7.33
CA MET A 294 -13.85 12.54 8.70
C MET A 294 -15.02 13.09 9.52
N THR A 295 -15.38 12.44 10.63
CA THR A 295 -16.44 12.89 11.54
C THR A 295 -15.93 13.09 12.97
N ASP A 296 -16.55 14.02 13.69
CA ASP A 296 -16.38 14.26 15.14
C ASP A 296 -17.77 14.10 15.78
N ASP A 297 -18.28 12.87 15.77
CA ASP A 297 -19.67 12.58 16.12
C ASP A 297 -19.94 12.69 17.63
N ASP A 298 -18.92 12.52 18.47
CA ASP A 298 -19.02 12.67 19.92
C ASP A 298 -18.65 14.08 20.44
N GLY A 299 -18.09 14.92 19.57
CA GLY A 299 -17.80 16.33 19.84
C GLY A 299 -16.61 16.52 20.78
N ASP A 300 -15.67 15.58 20.82
CA ASP A 300 -14.45 15.65 21.62
C ASP A 300 -13.31 16.42 20.92
N GLY A 301 -13.48 16.73 19.63
CA GLY A 301 -12.50 17.45 18.81
C GLY A 301 -11.50 16.54 18.09
N ILE A 302 -11.65 15.21 18.21
CA ILE A 302 -10.87 14.20 17.50
C ILE A 302 -11.69 13.70 16.32
N TRP A 303 -11.23 14.00 15.12
CA TRP A 303 -11.92 13.63 13.89
C TRP A 303 -11.48 12.22 13.47
N GLU A 304 -12.43 11.38 13.06
CA GLU A 304 -12.18 9.97 12.70
C GLU A 304 -12.74 9.53 11.35
N ALA A 305 -12.07 8.56 10.71
CA ALA A 305 -12.56 7.82 9.55
C ALA A 305 -11.95 6.42 9.49
N THR A 306 -12.75 5.42 9.11
CA THR A 306 -12.27 4.04 8.89
C THR A 306 -12.25 3.71 7.41
N ILE A 307 -11.08 3.30 6.90
CA ILE A 307 -10.83 3.06 5.48
C ILE A 307 -10.21 1.67 5.30
N GLY A 308 -10.71 0.90 4.32
CA GLY A 308 -10.09 -0.37 3.92
C GLY A 308 -8.86 -0.13 3.07
N ILE A 309 -7.69 -0.51 3.57
CA ILE A 309 -6.40 -0.32 2.91
C ILE A 309 -5.77 -1.68 2.62
N VAL A 310 -5.37 -1.90 1.36
CA VAL A 310 -4.61 -3.11 1.00
C VAL A 310 -3.28 -3.10 1.77
N PRO A 311 -2.87 -4.22 2.39
CA PRO A 311 -1.60 -4.30 3.10
C PRO A 311 -0.42 -3.80 2.27
N GLY A 312 0.45 -2.99 2.87
CA GLY A 312 1.56 -2.31 2.20
C GLY A 312 1.86 -0.94 2.80
N ASP A 313 2.86 -0.28 2.24
CA ASP A 313 3.24 1.08 2.64
C ASP A 313 2.36 2.12 1.95
N ILE A 314 1.76 3.00 2.75
CA ILE A 314 0.96 4.11 2.27
C ILE A 314 1.56 5.45 2.71
N GLN A 315 1.26 6.47 1.93
CA GLN A 315 1.45 7.86 2.32
C GLN A 315 0.12 8.61 2.30
N PHE A 316 -0.07 9.54 3.22
CA PHE A 316 -1.31 10.30 3.34
C PHE A 316 -1.12 11.66 4.03
N LYS A 317 -2.16 12.49 3.99
CA LYS A 317 -2.29 13.74 4.72
C LYS A 317 -3.71 13.94 5.26
N PHE A 318 -3.81 14.50 6.46
CA PHE A 318 -5.02 15.15 6.96
C PHE A 318 -5.16 16.56 6.38
N ILE A 319 -6.40 16.97 6.17
CA ILE A 319 -6.73 18.24 5.52
C ILE A 319 -7.80 18.94 6.35
N ASN A 320 -7.51 20.15 6.82
CA ASN A 320 -8.48 21.02 7.47
C ASN A 320 -9.24 21.82 6.41
N GLY A 321 -10.13 21.12 5.71
CA GLY A 321 -10.85 21.57 4.52
C GLY A 321 -11.01 20.43 3.52
N ASN A 322 -11.31 20.79 2.27
CA ASN A 322 -11.47 19.84 1.17
C ASN A 322 -10.65 20.22 -0.07
N ASP A 323 -9.63 21.06 0.10
CA ASP A 323 -8.69 21.52 -0.93
C ASP A 323 -7.25 21.53 -0.37
N TRP A 324 -6.26 21.33 -1.24
CA TRP A 324 -4.84 21.20 -0.88
C TRP A 324 -4.17 22.49 -0.39
N SER A 325 -4.76 23.65 -0.63
CA SER A 325 -4.08 24.94 -0.49
C SER A 325 -4.88 25.97 0.30
N GLY A 326 -5.87 25.50 1.07
CA GLY A 326 -6.79 26.40 1.76
C GLY A 326 -7.66 27.25 0.81
N ASN A 327 -7.62 26.97 -0.50
CA ASN A 327 -8.25 27.81 -1.51
C ASN A 327 -9.78 27.64 -1.51
N GLY A 328 -10.48 28.75 -1.66
CA GLY A 328 -11.95 28.79 -1.71
C GLY A 328 -12.61 28.99 -0.34
N ASP A 329 -13.89 29.38 -0.35
CA ASP A 329 -14.63 29.76 0.86
C ASP A 329 -14.65 28.60 1.88
N GLY A 330 -14.13 28.88 3.07
CA GLY A 330 -14.23 28.00 4.24
C GLY A 330 -13.07 27.02 4.46
N ASN A 331 -12.14 26.87 3.51
CA ASN A 331 -10.94 26.03 3.66
C ASN A 331 -9.88 26.72 4.54
N VAL A 332 -9.13 25.95 5.33
CA VAL A 332 -8.06 26.46 6.20
C VAL A 332 -6.71 26.11 5.58
N ASP A 333 -6.28 24.85 5.67
CA ASP A 333 -5.09 24.34 4.98
C ASP A 333 -4.99 22.82 5.09
N ASN A 334 -4.06 22.18 4.38
CA ASN A 334 -3.64 20.80 4.66
C ASN A 334 -2.57 20.76 5.77
N GLU A 335 -2.30 19.57 6.29
CA GLU A 335 -1.31 19.42 7.34
C GLU A 335 0.12 19.54 6.80
N LEU A 336 1.02 20.00 7.67
CA LEU A 336 2.46 20.03 7.47
C LEU A 336 3.11 19.17 8.56
N ILE A 337 3.81 18.11 8.14
CA ILE A 337 4.40 17.13 9.05
C ILE A 337 5.91 17.16 9.00
N ILE A 338 6.50 17.26 10.18
CA ILE A 338 7.95 17.25 10.41
C ILE A 338 8.22 16.20 11.49
N GLY A 339 9.21 15.33 11.26
CA GLY A 339 9.62 14.28 12.19
C GLY A 339 9.45 12.88 11.63
N ASP A 340 9.59 11.87 12.49
CA ASP A 340 9.73 10.46 12.10
C ASP A 340 8.51 9.84 11.43
N CYS A 341 7.34 10.47 11.56
CA CYS A 341 6.14 10.04 10.86
C CYS A 341 6.01 10.62 9.45
N ALA A 342 6.90 11.54 9.05
CA ALA A 342 6.98 12.05 7.68
C ALA A 342 7.72 11.05 6.79
N ALA A 343 7.21 10.82 5.58
CA ALA A 343 7.89 10.03 4.57
C ALA A 343 9.15 10.77 4.08
N ALA A 344 10.27 10.06 4.01
CA ALA A 344 11.57 10.61 3.64
C ALA A 344 11.50 11.48 2.36
N GLY A 345 12.00 12.71 2.46
CA GLY A 345 12.01 13.68 1.35
C GLY A 345 10.66 14.37 1.08
N SER A 346 9.67 14.21 1.96
CA SER A 346 8.36 14.84 1.86
C SER A 346 7.80 15.24 3.23
N ASP A 347 6.67 15.92 3.24
CA ASP A 347 5.88 16.25 4.44
C ASP A 347 4.60 15.39 4.53
N ASN A 348 4.52 14.28 3.78
CA ASN A 348 3.42 13.33 3.86
C ASN A 348 3.62 12.38 5.05
N ARG A 349 2.55 11.95 5.70
CA ARG A 349 2.64 10.88 6.70
C ARG A 349 2.93 9.54 6.04
N ALA A 350 3.75 8.69 6.67
CA ALA A 350 4.00 7.31 6.26
C ALA A 350 3.35 6.31 7.23
N LEU A 351 2.74 5.25 6.70
CA LEU A 351 2.21 4.13 7.49
C LEU A 351 2.35 2.81 6.74
N THR A 352 2.85 1.77 7.42
CA THR A 352 2.84 0.39 6.93
C THR A 352 1.59 -0.33 7.43
N VAL A 353 0.76 -0.80 6.52
CA VAL A 353 -0.48 -1.54 6.82
C VAL A 353 -0.21 -3.04 6.73
N GLY A 354 -0.43 -3.76 7.83
CA GLY A 354 -0.38 -5.22 7.89
C GLY A 354 -1.75 -5.85 7.62
N SER A 355 -1.94 -7.12 8.00
CA SER A 355 -3.24 -7.81 7.89
C SER A 355 -4.21 -7.51 9.03
N GLU A 356 -3.73 -6.97 10.16
CA GLU A 356 -4.52 -6.68 11.36
C GLU A 356 -5.06 -5.26 11.35
N GLU A 357 -6.26 -5.03 11.89
CA GLU A 357 -6.86 -3.70 12.00
C GLU A 357 -5.95 -2.72 12.75
N ILE A 358 -5.89 -1.47 12.27
CA ILE A 358 -5.00 -0.43 12.82
C ILE A 358 -5.85 0.76 13.29
N VAL A 359 -5.54 1.28 14.49
CA VAL A 359 -5.97 2.62 14.90
C VAL A 359 -4.76 3.54 14.84
N TYR A 360 -4.78 4.52 13.93
CA TYR A 360 -3.74 5.53 13.77
C TYR A 360 -4.24 6.85 14.37
N GLU A 361 -3.67 7.25 15.50
CA GLU A 361 -4.08 8.44 16.24
C GLU A 361 -2.92 9.41 16.39
N VAL A 362 -3.16 10.69 16.09
CA VAL A 362 -2.15 11.75 16.11
C VAL A 362 -2.79 13.12 16.35
N CYS A 363 -2.01 14.09 16.80
CA CYS A 363 -2.39 15.50 16.76
C CYS A 363 -2.14 16.08 15.36
N TYR A 364 -3.03 16.98 14.91
CA TYR A 364 -2.87 17.68 13.64
C TYR A 364 -1.52 18.45 13.60
N ASN A 365 -0.81 18.39 12.46
CA ASN A 365 0.55 18.91 12.29
C ASN A 365 1.62 18.28 13.22
N SER A 366 1.35 17.14 13.85
CA SER A 366 2.29 16.47 14.75
C SER A 366 2.42 14.97 14.48
N CYS A 367 3.59 14.43 14.80
CA CYS A 367 3.81 12.98 14.89
C CYS A 367 3.40 12.41 16.24
N ASP A 368 3.12 13.25 17.23
CA ASP A 368 2.70 12.84 18.56
C ASP A 368 1.18 12.75 18.68
N VAL A 369 0.71 11.78 19.47
CA VAL A 369 -0.71 11.64 19.86
C VAL A 369 -1.17 12.84 20.69
N GLY A 370 -0.30 13.36 21.56
CA GLY A 370 -0.63 14.46 22.45
C GLY A 370 -0.44 15.80 21.77
N CYS A 371 -1.49 16.60 21.69
CA CYS A 371 -1.38 17.97 21.24
C CYS A 371 -0.62 18.85 22.24
N VAL A 372 0.31 19.66 21.71
CA VAL A 372 1.00 20.73 22.45
C VAL A 372 0.30 22.05 22.16
N GLU A 373 0.03 22.83 23.21
CA GLU A 373 -0.61 24.14 23.06
C GLU A 373 0.28 25.06 22.21
N ASN A 374 -0.34 25.74 21.25
CA ASN A 374 0.33 26.69 20.38
C ASN A 374 0.87 27.90 21.17
N PRO A 375 2.04 28.45 20.81
CA PRO A 375 2.58 29.65 21.47
C PRO A 375 1.62 30.84 21.36
N ASN A 376 1.69 31.77 22.32
CA ASN A 376 0.88 32.99 22.27
C ASN A 376 1.11 33.79 20.98
N PRO A 377 0.11 34.54 20.48
CA PRO A 377 0.32 35.44 19.35
C PRO A 377 1.39 36.49 19.63
N ALA A 378 2.38 36.61 18.77
CA ALA A 378 3.50 37.54 18.95
C ALA A 378 4.07 38.05 17.62
N ASP A 379 4.78 39.17 17.70
CA ASP A 379 5.41 39.81 16.54
C ASP A 379 6.72 39.10 16.19
N VAL A 380 6.86 38.66 14.94
CA VAL A 380 8.11 38.12 14.38
C VAL A 380 8.60 39.04 13.28
N THR A 381 9.82 39.58 13.43
CA THR A 381 10.49 40.39 12.42
C THR A 381 11.42 39.52 11.57
N PHE A 382 11.06 39.32 10.31
CA PHE A 382 11.87 38.62 9.31
C PHE A 382 12.81 39.60 8.62
N ARG A 383 14.05 39.17 8.37
CA ARG A 383 15.10 40.00 7.81
C ARG A 383 15.89 39.24 6.74
N VAL A 384 16.05 39.82 5.57
CA VAL A 384 16.86 39.26 4.49
C VAL A 384 17.82 40.30 3.95
N ASP A 385 19.10 39.96 3.90
CA ASP A 385 20.15 40.75 3.29
C ASP A 385 20.19 40.46 1.78
N MET A 386 19.93 41.49 0.99
CA MET A 386 19.89 41.45 -0.47
C MET A 386 21.11 42.13 -1.10
N SER A 387 22.13 42.47 -0.31
CA SER A 387 23.31 43.21 -0.77
C SER A 387 24.13 42.49 -1.85
N ALA A 388 24.00 41.17 -1.94
CA ALA A 388 24.62 40.32 -2.96
C ALA A 388 23.78 40.17 -4.24
N GLU A 389 22.55 40.68 -4.25
CA GLU A 389 21.56 40.44 -5.30
C GLU A 389 21.19 41.74 -6.04
N ASP A 390 20.81 41.61 -7.31
CA ASP A 390 20.12 42.69 -8.03
C ASP A 390 18.64 42.68 -7.63
N VAL A 391 18.23 43.63 -6.78
CA VAL A 391 16.85 43.70 -6.27
C VAL A 391 15.86 44.05 -7.39
N SER A 392 14.80 43.25 -7.52
CA SER A 392 13.71 43.42 -8.47
C SER A 392 13.01 44.76 -8.26
N ALA A 393 12.57 45.39 -9.36
CA ALA A 393 11.78 46.61 -9.30
C ALA A 393 10.42 46.42 -8.60
N SER A 394 9.93 45.17 -8.53
CA SER A 394 8.72 44.80 -7.79
C SER A 394 8.97 44.60 -6.29
N GLY A 395 10.21 44.77 -5.82
CA GLY A 395 10.59 44.70 -4.41
C GLY A 395 10.89 43.28 -3.91
N VAL A 396 11.09 43.17 -2.60
CA VAL A 396 11.40 41.92 -1.89
C VAL A 396 10.20 41.54 -1.05
N TRP A 397 9.84 40.25 -1.03
CA TRP A 397 8.65 39.77 -0.35
C TRP A 397 8.96 38.53 0.50
N ILE A 398 8.09 38.25 1.46
CA ILE A 398 8.08 37.01 2.22
C ILE A 398 6.77 36.26 1.97
N ILE A 399 6.87 34.93 1.86
CA ILE A 399 5.76 33.99 1.76
C ILE A 399 5.95 32.91 2.82
N GLY A 400 4.87 32.30 3.31
CA GLY A 400 4.99 31.20 4.25
C GLY A 400 3.65 30.65 4.73
N ASN A 401 3.70 29.68 5.63
CA ASN A 401 2.51 29.09 6.26
C ASN A 401 1.77 30.03 7.24
N PHE A 402 2.32 31.22 7.49
CA PHE A 402 1.74 32.24 8.37
C PHE A 402 1.05 33.38 7.61
N THR A 403 1.17 33.42 6.28
CA THR A 403 0.54 34.45 5.45
C THR A 403 -0.94 34.15 5.20
N SER A 404 -1.73 35.10 4.71
CA SER A 404 -3.16 34.84 4.45
C SER A 404 -3.57 35.33 3.05
N PRO A 405 -3.88 34.42 2.09
CA PRO A 405 -3.70 32.95 2.15
C PRO A 405 -2.25 32.51 2.37
N ASN A 406 -2.03 31.26 2.76
CA ASN A 406 -0.66 30.75 2.90
C ASN A 406 0.10 30.84 1.57
N TRP A 407 1.42 31.02 1.67
CA TRP A 407 2.36 31.06 0.54
C TRP A 407 2.14 32.21 -0.46
N GLN A 408 2.32 31.96 -1.76
CA GLN A 408 2.50 33.00 -2.78
C GLN A 408 1.34 33.99 -2.85
N SER A 409 0.09 33.54 -2.65
CA SER A 409 -1.09 34.41 -2.75
C SER A 409 -1.27 35.37 -1.57
N GLY A 410 -0.65 35.11 -0.42
CA GLY A 410 -0.66 36.01 0.73
C GLY A 410 0.66 36.75 0.97
N ALA A 411 1.53 36.81 -0.05
CA ALA A 411 2.85 37.40 0.08
C ALA A 411 2.83 38.80 0.72
N LEU A 412 3.80 39.05 1.60
CA LEU A 412 3.93 40.32 2.31
C LEU A 412 5.18 41.07 1.84
N GLN A 413 5.02 42.32 1.43
CA GLN A 413 6.12 43.13 0.92
C GLN A 413 7.03 43.62 2.04
N MET A 414 8.34 43.37 1.91
CA MET A 414 9.37 43.81 2.85
C MET A 414 9.91 45.20 2.49
N THR A 415 10.47 45.90 3.46
CA THR A 415 11.00 47.26 3.26
C THR A 415 12.43 47.41 3.75
N ASP A 416 13.23 48.18 3.03
CA ASP A 416 14.56 48.67 3.46
C ASP A 416 14.46 50.18 3.70
N VAL A 417 14.08 50.57 4.92
CA VAL A 417 13.82 51.98 5.26
C VAL A 417 15.11 52.75 5.52
N ASN A 418 16.15 52.06 6.01
CA ASN A 418 17.42 52.68 6.40
C ASN A 418 18.47 52.67 5.26
N MET A 419 18.16 52.01 4.13
CA MET A 419 18.99 51.86 2.94
C MET A 419 20.31 51.14 3.22
N ASP A 420 20.29 50.14 4.11
CA ASP A 420 21.45 49.30 4.42
C ASP A 420 21.51 48.01 3.60
N GLY A 421 20.50 47.74 2.76
CA GLY A 421 20.41 46.53 1.94
C GLY A 421 19.73 45.35 2.62
N VAL A 422 19.32 45.49 3.89
CA VAL A 422 18.53 44.51 4.63
C VAL A 422 17.05 44.88 4.55
N PHE A 423 16.26 43.98 3.99
CA PHE A 423 14.82 44.13 3.90
C PHE A 423 14.18 43.47 5.11
N GLU A 424 13.23 44.17 5.74
CA GLU A 424 12.58 43.73 6.96
C GLU A 424 11.06 43.83 6.86
N ILE A 425 10.36 42.92 7.53
CA ILE A 425 8.92 43.01 7.80
C ILE A 425 8.61 42.38 9.15
N THR A 426 7.65 42.95 9.87
CA THR A 426 7.12 42.38 11.10
C THR A 426 5.69 41.88 10.86
N SER A 427 5.42 40.64 11.25
CA SER A 427 4.08 40.06 11.22
C SER A 427 3.69 39.58 12.62
N ASN A 428 2.45 39.81 13.02
CA ASN A 428 1.91 39.22 14.24
C ASN A 428 1.38 37.82 13.90
N ILE A 429 1.98 36.78 14.49
CA ILE A 429 1.74 35.38 14.11
C ILE A 429 1.08 34.66 15.29
N SER A 430 -0.06 34.00 15.01
CA SER A 430 -0.76 33.05 15.90
C SER A 430 -0.70 31.63 15.31
N GLY A 431 -1.23 30.63 16.04
CA GLY A 431 -1.29 29.25 15.56
C GLY A 431 0.03 28.48 15.77
N SER A 432 0.43 27.66 14.80
CA SER A 432 1.58 26.75 14.91
C SER A 432 2.84 27.41 15.49
N ALA A 433 3.59 26.68 16.31
CA ALA A 433 4.93 27.10 16.73
C ALA A 433 5.90 27.17 15.54
N THR A 434 5.75 26.22 14.61
CA THR A 434 6.58 26.11 13.42
C THR A 434 6.15 27.08 12.33
N ILE A 435 7.10 27.89 11.89
CA ILE A 435 7.00 28.79 10.74
C ILE A 435 7.87 28.25 9.61
N LEU A 436 7.24 27.96 8.48
CA LEU A 436 7.94 27.74 7.22
C LEU A 436 7.76 28.94 6.31
N TYR A 437 8.85 29.43 5.75
CA TYR A 437 8.83 30.64 4.94
C TYR A 437 9.90 30.65 3.87
N LYS A 438 9.75 31.56 2.91
CA LYS A 438 10.75 31.88 1.89
C LYS A 438 10.75 33.37 1.60
N PHE A 439 11.90 33.88 1.20
CA PHE A 439 11.99 35.19 0.57
C PHE A 439 11.82 35.07 -0.94
N THR A 440 11.26 36.11 -1.56
CA THR A 440 11.20 36.24 -3.01
C THR A 440 11.74 37.60 -3.43
N ASN A 441 12.55 37.59 -4.50
CA ASN A 441 13.01 38.79 -5.17
C ASN A 441 12.08 39.09 -6.35
N GLY A 442 11.10 39.97 -6.14
CA GLY A 442 9.94 40.19 -7.02
C GLY A 442 8.63 39.75 -6.36
N ASP A 443 7.50 40.26 -6.87
CA ASP A 443 6.15 39.99 -6.33
C ASP A 443 5.65 38.62 -6.81
N PRO A 444 5.50 37.63 -5.92
CA PRO A 444 5.09 36.28 -6.29
C PRO A 444 3.57 36.15 -6.52
N THR A 445 2.79 37.21 -6.25
CA THR A 445 1.34 37.23 -6.53
C THR A 445 1.04 37.52 -8.00
N THR A 446 2.00 38.10 -8.73
CA THR A 446 1.82 38.55 -10.11
C THR A 446 3.01 38.16 -11.00
N GLY A 447 3.10 36.88 -11.40
CA GLY A 447 4.06 36.45 -12.42
C GLY A 447 4.49 35.00 -12.33
N ASP A 448 5.43 34.61 -13.18
CA ASP A 448 6.04 33.27 -13.21
C ASP A 448 7.40 33.26 -12.49
N ASN A 449 7.63 32.28 -11.62
CA ASN A 449 8.91 32.11 -10.92
C ASN A 449 10.06 31.86 -11.92
N GLY A 450 11.20 32.50 -11.68
CA GLY A 450 12.38 32.49 -12.57
C GLY A 450 12.27 33.46 -13.75
N VAL A 451 11.15 34.17 -13.90
CA VAL A 451 10.92 35.17 -14.95
C VAL A 451 10.61 36.53 -14.34
N ASP A 452 9.52 36.63 -13.57
CA ASP A 452 9.02 37.89 -13.00
C ASP A 452 9.48 38.09 -11.54
N PHE A 453 9.67 36.99 -10.83
CA PHE A 453 10.25 36.95 -9.49
C PHE A 453 11.18 35.74 -9.35
N LEU A 454 12.07 35.78 -8.37
CA LEU A 454 12.92 34.66 -7.99
C LEU A 454 12.58 34.22 -6.57
N GLU A 455 12.06 33.01 -6.42
CA GLU A 455 11.88 32.34 -5.13
C GLU A 455 13.18 31.65 -4.69
N GLU A 456 13.46 31.65 -3.39
CA GLU A 456 14.55 30.85 -2.83
C GLU A 456 14.38 29.36 -3.16
N THR A 457 15.47 28.75 -3.64
CA THR A 457 15.55 27.30 -3.86
C THR A 457 16.00 26.59 -2.59
N GLY A 458 16.77 27.28 -1.75
CA GLY A 458 17.47 26.70 -0.60
C GLY A 458 18.58 25.73 -0.98
N ILE A 459 19.02 25.73 -2.25
CA ILE A 459 20.11 24.93 -2.78
C ILE A 459 21.23 25.88 -3.20
N LEU A 460 22.47 25.56 -2.81
CA LEU A 460 23.67 26.25 -3.25
C LEU A 460 24.43 25.37 -4.24
N LEU A 461 24.67 25.88 -5.44
CA LEU A 461 25.38 25.18 -6.50
C LEU A 461 26.79 25.75 -6.72
N ASP A 462 27.72 24.91 -7.14
CA ASP A 462 29.03 25.32 -7.64
C ASP A 462 28.96 25.86 -9.08
N SER A 463 30.10 26.28 -9.63
CA SER A 463 30.19 26.79 -11.01
C SER A 463 29.92 25.76 -12.09
N GLU A 464 29.90 24.47 -11.74
CA GLU A 464 29.67 23.33 -12.63
C GLU A 464 28.22 22.83 -12.53
N GLY A 465 27.42 23.40 -11.61
CA GLY A 465 26.03 23.05 -11.37
C GLY A 465 25.83 21.91 -10.37
N ASN A 466 26.88 21.50 -9.64
CA ASN A 466 26.75 20.50 -8.58
C ASN A 466 26.33 21.17 -7.27
N GLU A 467 25.52 20.48 -6.49
CA GLU A 467 25.11 20.94 -5.17
C GLU A 467 26.28 20.94 -4.18
N LEU A 468 26.54 22.10 -3.59
CA LEU A 468 27.52 22.32 -2.54
C LEU A 468 26.93 22.06 -1.16
N THR A 469 25.76 22.64 -0.89
CA THR A 469 24.98 22.47 0.34
C THR A 469 23.54 22.92 0.09
N ASN A 470 22.67 22.71 1.05
CA ASN A 470 21.28 23.13 1.05
C ASN A 470 20.84 23.56 2.45
N PHE A 471 19.63 24.12 2.58
CA PHE A 471 19.14 24.62 3.85
C PHE A 471 19.00 23.54 4.94
N GLU A 472 18.73 22.30 4.57
CA GLU A 472 18.66 21.19 5.52
C GLU A 472 20.04 20.84 6.06
N ALA A 473 21.04 20.71 5.18
CA ALA A 473 22.43 20.44 5.54
C ALA A 473 23.05 21.59 6.36
N ASP A 474 22.65 22.83 6.07
CA ASP A 474 23.08 24.03 6.81
C ASP A 474 22.23 24.28 8.07
N GLY A 475 21.19 23.49 8.32
CA GLY A 475 20.37 23.52 9.54
C GLY A 475 19.39 24.70 9.66
N CYS A 476 19.04 25.38 8.56
CA CYS A 476 18.08 26.50 8.56
C CYS A 476 16.80 26.25 7.76
N GLY A 477 16.59 25.05 7.24
CA GLY A 477 15.40 24.74 6.47
C GLY A 477 15.10 23.27 6.30
N LEU A 478 13.97 22.99 5.65
CA LEU A 478 13.41 21.66 5.46
C LEU A 478 13.01 21.44 4.00
N PRO A 479 13.10 20.21 3.47
CA PRO A 479 12.64 19.89 2.12
C PRO A 479 11.15 20.24 1.94
N ASN A 480 10.79 20.78 0.78
CA ASN A 480 9.41 21.14 0.47
C ASN A 480 8.64 20.06 -0.34
N GLY A 481 9.26 18.90 -0.57
CA GLY A 481 8.66 17.82 -1.39
C GLY A 481 8.67 18.06 -2.91
N PHE A 482 9.17 19.21 -3.39
CA PHE A 482 9.24 19.57 -4.81
C PHE A 482 10.69 19.81 -5.29
N GLY A 483 11.68 19.30 -4.56
CA GLY A 483 13.10 19.44 -4.92
C GLY A 483 13.70 20.81 -4.56
N ALA A 484 13.11 21.51 -3.59
CA ALA A 484 13.65 22.74 -3.00
C ALA A 484 13.43 22.72 -1.47
N TYR A 485 13.86 23.78 -0.78
CA TYR A 485 13.80 23.87 0.68
C TYR A 485 13.07 25.13 1.14
N ASN A 486 12.32 25.01 2.23
CA ASN A 486 11.72 26.12 2.96
C ASN A 486 12.64 26.52 4.11
N ARG A 487 12.70 27.81 4.46
CA ARG A 487 13.31 28.23 5.73
C ARG A 487 12.43 27.82 6.89
N PHE A 488 13.06 27.53 8.02
CA PHE A 488 12.40 27.00 9.22
C PHE A 488 12.69 27.90 10.43
N HIS A 489 11.65 28.16 11.23
CA HIS A 489 11.77 28.86 12.51
C HIS A 489 10.71 28.38 13.50
N GLU A 490 11.11 28.16 14.76
CA GLU A 490 10.21 27.85 15.88
C GLU A 490 10.01 29.11 16.72
N ARG A 491 8.78 29.64 16.74
CA ARG A 491 8.47 30.86 17.49
C ARG A 491 8.23 30.55 18.97
N SER A 492 8.76 31.39 19.84
CA SER A 492 8.63 31.30 21.30
C SER A 492 7.26 31.72 21.84
N GLY A 493 6.49 32.46 21.04
CA GLY A 493 5.26 33.15 21.49
C GLY A 493 5.51 34.49 22.17
N GLU A 494 6.75 34.98 22.15
CA GLU A 494 7.13 36.35 22.50
C GLU A 494 7.63 37.08 21.26
N SER A 495 7.78 38.42 21.33
CA SER A 495 8.26 39.20 20.18
C SER A 495 9.72 38.86 19.85
N GLU A 496 9.98 38.58 18.58
CA GLU A 496 11.28 38.12 18.09
C GLU A 496 11.75 38.93 16.88
N ILE A 497 13.05 39.18 16.81
CA ILE A 497 13.71 39.74 15.63
C ILE A 497 14.72 38.70 15.16
N LEU A 498 14.47 38.11 13.99
CA LEU A 498 15.34 37.09 13.42
C LEU A 498 16.64 37.70 12.90
N ASP A 499 17.71 36.91 12.83
CA ASP A 499 18.95 37.37 12.23
C ASP A 499 18.78 37.66 10.73
N ALA A 500 19.52 38.65 10.22
CA ALA A 500 19.53 38.95 8.80
C ALA A 500 20.34 37.89 8.05
N VAL A 501 19.64 37.08 7.26
CA VAL A 501 20.24 36.02 6.43
C VAL A 501 20.41 36.50 5.00
N CYS A 502 21.46 36.03 4.33
CA CYS A 502 21.64 36.31 2.90
C CYS A 502 20.60 35.56 2.08
N PHE A 503 20.14 36.19 1.01
CA PHE A 503 19.21 35.55 0.07
C PHE A 503 19.74 34.18 -0.40
N ASN A 504 18.89 33.17 -0.35
CA ASN A 504 19.16 31.77 -0.68
C ASN A 504 20.30 31.12 0.14
N LYS A 505 20.63 31.64 1.34
CA LYS A 505 21.64 31.07 2.27
C LYS A 505 21.16 31.09 3.73
N CYS A 506 21.75 30.23 4.56
CA CYS A 506 21.53 30.24 6.01
C CYS A 506 22.40 31.27 6.77
N THR A 507 23.36 31.90 6.10
CA THR A 507 24.38 32.77 6.69
C THR A 507 24.25 34.21 6.18
N THR A 508 24.94 35.16 6.82
CA THR A 508 25.01 36.57 6.38
C THR A 508 25.71 36.73 5.02
N CYS A 509 25.46 37.82 4.28
CA CYS A 509 26.08 38.02 2.95
C CYS A 509 27.58 38.35 2.99
N VAL A 510 28.15 38.60 4.18
CA VAL A 510 29.57 38.92 4.34
C VAL A 510 30.39 37.63 4.34
N VAL A 511 31.20 37.42 3.30
CA VAL A 511 32.36 36.52 3.31
C VAL A 511 33.61 37.38 3.45
N SER A 512 33.92 37.82 4.66
CA SER A 512 35.22 38.38 4.97
C SER A 512 36.21 37.23 5.13
N VAL A 513 37.37 37.33 4.47
CA VAL A 513 38.54 36.47 4.74
C VAL A 513 39.15 36.72 6.13
N ASP A 514 38.62 37.68 6.89
CA ASP A 514 38.96 37.97 8.28
C ASP A 514 37.92 37.49 9.31
N ASP A 515 36.85 36.76 8.92
CA ASP A 515 35.88 36.17 9.89
C ASP A 515 36.28 34.76 10.36
N VAL A 516 37.55 34.41 10.23
CA VAL A 516 38.16 33.38 11.07
C VAL A 516 38.69 34.10 12.31
N GLU A 517 37.92 34.03 13.41
CA GLU A 517 38.06 34.71 14.73
C GLU A 517 37.14 35.94 14.83
N VAL A 518 36.00 35.95 15.55
CA VAL A 518 35.68 35.41 16.87
C VAL A 518 34.15 35.39 17.05
N ASP A 519 33.49 34.22 16.97
CA ASP A 519 32.14 34.01 17.55
C ASP A 519 31.70 32.52 17.59
N SER A 520 32.64 31.59 17.81
CA SER A 520 32.33 30.15 17.70
C SER A 520 31.59 29.61 18.94
N PHE A 521 30.29 29.36 18.81
CA PHE A 521 29.58 28.34 19.59
C PHE A 521 28.98 27.33 18.61
N ASN A 522 29.72 26.24 18.36
CA ASN A 522 29.38 25.25 17.33
C ASN A 522 29.35 23.85 17.93
N ALA A 523 28.48 22.99 17.39
CA ALA A 523 28.34 21.59 17.78
C ALA A 523 28.67 20.66 16.61
N TYR A 524 29.48 19.63 16.85
CA TYR A 524 29.73 18.60 15.85
C TYR A 524 30.09 17.23 16.46
N PRO A 525 29.80 16.13 15.75
CA PRO A 525 28.93 16.08 14.57
C PRO A 525 27.51 16.54 14.94
N ASN A 526 26.77 17.09 13.98
CA ASN A 526 25.36 17.42 14.12
C ASN A 526 24.68 17.04 12.79
N PRO A 527 23.97 15.89 12.72
CA PRO A 527 23.51 15.06 13.84
C PRO A 527 24.63 14.26 14.57
N PHE A 528 24.40 13.87 15.82
CA PHE A 528 25.32 13.06 16.65
C PHE A 528 24.68 11.78 17.21
N ASP A 529 25.52 10.78 17.51
CA ASP A 529 25.08 9.53 18.15
C ASP A 529 25.40 9.53 19.66
N GLU A 530 26.61 9.13 20.05
CA GLU A 530 27.01 8.99 21.46
C GLU A 530 27.91 10.13 21.96
N ILE A 531 28.51 10.89 21.05
CA ILE A 531 29.50 11.93 21.35
C ILE A 531 29.13 13.21 20.62
N LEU A 532 29.02 14.29 21.39
CA LEU A 532 28.84 15.64 20.87
C LEU A 532 30.02 16.52 21.29
N THR A 533 30.66 17.17 20.33
CA THR A 533 31.74 18.14 20.60
C THR A 533 31.20 19.54 20.46
N LEU A 534 31.45 20.39 21.45
CA LEU A 534 31.13 21.82 21.44
C LEU A 534 32.42 22.63 21.40
N ASP A 535 32.58 23.47 20.39
CA ASP A 535 33.64 24.49 20.33
C ASP A 535 33.09 25.82 20.83
N ILE A 536 33.83 26.48 21.74
CA ILE A 536 33.41 27.66 22.49
C ILE A 536 34.48 28.75 22.40
N ALA A 537 34.07 30.00 22.17
CA ALA A 537 34.98 31.14 22.11
C ALA A 537 35.68 31.43 23.47
N PRO A 538 36.99 31.77 23.47
CA PRO A 538 37.79 31.93 24.68
C PRO A 538 37.40 33.13 25.56
N ASP A 539 36.62 34.08 25.02
CA ASP A 539 36.33 35.37 25.66
C ASP A 539 35.06 35.37 26.53
N ILE A 540 34.33 34.25 26.59
CA ILE A 540 33.06 34.15 27.33
C ILE A 540 33.36 33.81 28.79
N PHE A 541 33.27 34.82 29.67
CA PHE A 541 33.47 34.65 31.11
C PHE A 541 32.18 34.21 31.83
N GLY A 542 32.19 33.00 32.37
CA GLY A 542 31.23 32.49 33.36
C GLY A 542 30.05 31.73 32.74
N THR A 543 30.32 30.48 32.34
CA THR A 543 29.55 29.74 31.33
C THR A 543 28.82 28.53 31.90
N ILE A 544 27.49 28.61 32.04
CA ILE A 544 26.66 27.42 32.23
C ILE A 544 26.23 26.95 30.83
N LEU A 545 26.49 25.68 30.52
CA LEU A 545 25.89 24.99 29.40
C LEU A 545 24.62 24.30 29.89
N VAL A 546 23.50 24.55 29.23
CA VAL A 546 22.22 23.88 29.47
C VAL A 546 21.75 23.27 28.16
N ILE A 547 21.57 21.96 28.11
CA ILE A 547 20.89 21.31 27.00
C ILE A 547 19.46 21.02 27.43
N THR A 548 18.49 21.47 26.64
CA THR A 548 17.08 21.14 26.81
C THR A 548 16.60 20.25 25.67
N ASP A 549 15.59 19.44 25.92
CA ASP A 549 14.79 18.91 24.81
C ASP A 549 13.93 20.02 24.18
N LEU A 550 13.26 19.71 23.07
CA LEU A 550 12.39 20.67 22.36
C LEU A 550 11.18 21.13 23.18
N SER A 551 10.87 20.47 24.31
CA SER A 551 9.84 20.91 25.27
C SER A 551 10.36 21.92 26.31
N GLY A 552 11.64 22.29 26.23
CA GLY A 552 12.30 23.21 27.17
C GLY A 552 12.72 22.56 28.49
N ARG A 553 12.59 21.24 28.63
CA ARG A 553 13.04 20.51 29.82
C ARG A 553 14.55 20.32 29.76
N VAL A 554 15.26 20.72 30.81
CA VAL A 554 16.70 20.52 30.95
C VAL A 554 17.04 19.03 31.02
N VAL A 555 17.82 18.57 30.05
CA VAL A 555 18.32 17.18 29.96
C VAL A 555 19.79 17.06 30.33
N LEU A 556 20.57 18.13 30.19
CA LEU A 556 21.97 18.19 30.62
C LEU A 556 22.31 19.61 31.08
N GLU A 557 23.05 19.74 32.17
CA GLU A 557 23.54 21.02 32.67
C GLU A 557 24.99 20.86 33.15
N GLU A 558 25.89 21.69 32.65
CA GLU A 558 27.32 21.63 32.97
C GLU A 558 27.91 23.02 33.20
N ASN A 559 28.76 23.14 34.22
CA ASN A 559 29.49 24.37 34.50
C ASN A 559 30.84 24.33 33.78
N ILE A 560 31.09 25.34 32.94
CA ILE A 560 32.30 25.41 32.12
C ILE A 560 33.33 26.30 32.81
N VAL A 561 34.54 25.78 32.96
CA VAL A 561 35.67 26.53 33.53
C VAL A 561 36.13 27.57 32.51
N ALA A 562 36.43 28.79 32.97
CA ALA A 562 36.93 29.86 32.10
C ALA A 562 38.20 29.43 31.35
N GLY A 563 38.23 29.69 30.03
CA GLY A 563 39.34 29.32 29.13
C GLY A 563 39.24 27.92 28.51
N VAL A 564 38.12 27.21 28.69
CA VAL A 564 37.82 25.98 27.95
C VAL A 564 37.25 26.33 26.57
N GLU A 565 37.99 25.97 25.52
CA GLU A 565 37.61 26.24 24.12
C GLU A 565 36.88 25.06 23.47
N ARG A 566 36.91 23.88 24.09
CA ARG A 566 36.29 22.65 23.57
C ARG A 566 35.76 21.76 24.68
N ILE A 567 34.54 21.26 24.51
CA ILE A 567 33.88 20.30 25.40
C ILE A 567 33.47 19.07 24.58
N VAL A 568 33.68 17.88 25.13
CA VAL A 568 33.23 16.63 24.52
C VAL A 568 32.26 15.97 25.49
N LEU A 569 31.00 15.89 25.09
CA LEU A 569 29.90 15.35 25.88
C LEU A 569 29.63 13.91 25.48
N ASN A 570 29.46 13.03 26.47
CA ASN A 570 28.87 11.71 26.25
C ASN A 570 27.35 11.82 26.39
N THR A 571 26.66 11.65 25.27
CA THR A 571 25.21 11.82 25.13
C THR A 571 24.49 10.49 24.94
N GLY A 572 25.13 9.35 25.20
CA GLY A 572 24.54 8.02 25.02
C GLY A 572 23.27 7.76 25.86
N HIS A 573 23.03 8.58 26.89
CA HIS A 573 21.84 8.52 27.74
C HIS A 573 20.67 9.39 27.24
N LEU A 574 20.92 10.31 26.30
CA LEU A 574 19.89 11.08 25.62
C LEU A 574 19.15 10.18 24.61
N ARG A 575 17.86 10.40 24.40
CA ARG A 575 17.07 9.71 23.37
C ARG A 575 17.32 10.33 21.99
N ALA A 576 17.03 9.61 20.91
CA ALA A 576 16.96 10.22 19.58
C ALA A 576 15.96 11.40 19.58
N GLY A 577 16.26 12.45 18.83
CA GLY A 577 15.43 13.67 18.76
C GLY A 577 16.25 14.97 18.78
N GLY A 578 15.55 16.10 18.64
CA GLY A 578 16.14 17.43 18.68
C GLY A 578 16.38 17.92 20.11
N TYR A 579 17.44 18.70 20.29
CA TYR A 579 17.78 19.37 21.55
C TYR A 579 18.28 20.78 21.27
N MET A 580 18.16 21.67 22.26
CA MET A 580 18.75 23.00 22.24
C MET A 580 19.90 23.06 23.25
N ALA A 581 21.11 23.33 22.78
CA ALA A 581 22.25 23.60 23.63
C ALA A 581 22.38 25.11 23.84
N HIS A 582 22.22 25.57 25.08
CA HIS A 582 22.31 26.96 25.50
C HIS A 582 23.60 27.21 26.27
N LEU A 583 24.31 28.27 25.92
CA LEU A 583 25.49 28.75 26.63
C LEU A 583 25.20 30.11 27.25
N PHE A 584 25.24 30.20 28.57
CA PHE A 584 24.96 31.43 29.33
C PHE A 584 26.26 32.08 29.81
N GLY A 585 26.59 33.29 29.37
CA GLY A 585 27.79 34.03 29.78
C GLY A 585 27.50 35.50 30.07
N GLY A 586 27.61 35.93 31.33
CA GLY A 586 27.34 37.32 31.71
C GLY A 586 25.90 37.78 31.40
N GLU A 587 25.75 38.85 30.60
CA GLU A 587 24.46 39.35 30.08
C GLU A 587 24.09 38.77 28.69
N SER A 588 24.85 37.82 28.16
CA SER A 588 24.65 37.22 26.84
C SER A 588 24.31 35.73 26.91
N SER A 589 23.39 35.26 26.06
CA SER A 589 23.08 33.84 25.88
C SER A 589 23.16 33.48 24.40
N ARG A 590 23.77 32.34 24.08
CA ARG A 590 23.75 31.75 22.72
C ARG A 590 23.12 30.37 22.76
N ALA A 591 22.48 29.97 21.67
CA ALA A 591 21.86 28.66 21.56
C ALA A 591 22.10 28.05 20.17
N ILE A 592 22.26 26.73 20.10
CA ILE A 592 22.33 25.97 18.86
C ILE A 592 21.46 24.73 18.97
N MET A 593 20.79 24.37 17.88
CA MET A 593 20.06 23.10 17.80
C MET A 593 21.04 21.98 17.49
N ILE A 594 20.88 20.87 18.20
CA ILE A 594 21.67 19.65 18.02
C ILE A 594 20.70 18.48 17.86
N LEU A 595 20.91 17.66 16.83
CA LEU A 595 20.07 16.52 16.51
C LEU A 595 20.76 15.23 16.93
N LYS A 596 20.05 14.39 17.69
CA LYS A 596 20.51 13.05 18.03
C LYS A 596 19.79 11.99 17.21
N HIS A 597 20.54 11.06 16.63
CA HIS A 597 19.99 9.85 16.01
C HIS A 597 19.68 8.74 17.03
#